data_AF-A0A2V9RQS0-F1
#
_entry.id   AF-A0A2V9RQS0-F1
#
_cell.length_a   1.000
_cell.length_b   1.000
_cell.length_c   1.000
_cell.angle_alpha   90.00
_cell.angle_beta   90.00
_cell.angle_gamma   90.00
#
_symmetry.space_group_name_H-M   'P 1'
#
loop_
_entity.id
_entity.type
_entity.pdbx_description
1 polymer ?
#
loop_
_entity_poly.entity_id
_entity_poly.type
_entity_poly.pdbx_seq_one_letter_code
_entity_poly.pdbx_strand_id
1 'polypeptide(L)'
;MTSEEAFAKQARLYPAKHSPAFTRDRSITKEAIPAQYNNFYEFSLKKDVWRYIERFETRPWQVEVAGEVEYPKTFDIDDLVRKMPLEQRLYRHRCVEAFP
;
A
#
# COMPACT_ATOMS: atom_id res chain seq x y z
N MET A 1 -4.39 18.06 10.95
CA MET A 1 -5.30 16.93 10.64
C MET A 1 -4.62 15.70 11.20
N THR A 2 -5.25 15.01 12.14
CA THR A 2 -4.66 13.77 12.70
C THR A 2 -4.67 12.67 11.63
N SER A 3 -3.82 11.66 11.77
CA SER A 3 -3.80 10.51 10.86
C SER A 3 -5.18 9.84 10.77
N GLU A 4 -5.91 9.79 11.88
CA GLU A 4 -7.24 9.22 11.99
C GLU A 4 -8.30 9.96 11.14
N GLU A 5 -8.27 11.30 11.13
CA GLU A 5 -9.14 12.13 10.30
C GLU A 5 -8.83 11.97 8.80
N ALA A 6 -7.56 11.75 8.45
CA ALA A 6 -7.11 11.49 7.08
C ALA A 6 -7.68 10.16 6.55
N PHE A 7 -7.57 9.10 7.36
CA PHE A 7 -8.11 7.78 7.05
C PHE A 7 -9.63 7.78 6.92
N ALA A 8 -10.34 8.45 7.83
CA ALA A 8 -11.80 8.54 7.78
C ALA A 8 -12.30 9.16 6.46
N LYS A 9 -11.58 10.14 5.90
CA LYS A 9 -11.92 10.74 4.60
C LYS A 9 -11.69 9.79 3.42
N GLN A 10 -10.79 8.82 3.54
CA GLN A 10 -10.48 7.85 2.49
C GLN A 10 -11.27 6.55 2.60
N ALA A 11 -11.86 6.24 3.76
CA ALA A 11 -12.57 4.99 4.00
C ALA A 11 -13.65 4.68 2.94
N ARG A 12 -14.30 5.71 2.38
CA ARG A 12 -15.31 5.56 1.31
C ARG A 12 -14.75 5.08 -0.04
N LEU A 13 -13.44 5.16 -0.24
CA LEU A 13 -12.78 4.77 -1.48
C LEU A 13 -12.44 3.26 -1.50
N TYR A 14 -12.58 2.57 -0.38
CA TYR A 14 -12.21 1.17 -0.21
C TYR A 14 -13.41 0.30 0.23
N PRO A 15 -13.48 -0.97 -0.21
CA PRO A 15 -12.63 -1.58 -1.21
C PRO A 15 -12.90 -1.01 -2.61
N ALA A 16 -11.84 -0.88 -3.41
CA ALA A 16 -11.97 -0.47 -4.80
C ALA A 16 -12.66 -1.55 -5.63
N LYS A 17 -13.23 -1.18 -6.79
CA LYS A 17 -13.88 -2.15 -7.69
C LYS A 17 -12.86 -3.17 -8.22
N HIS A 18 -13.22 -4.45 -8.18
CA HIS A 18 -12.39 -5.50 -8.76
C HIS A 18 -12.29 -5.34 -10.28
N SER A 19 -11.06 -5.34 -10.77
CA SER A 19 -10.78 -5.24 -12.20
C SER A 19 -10.84 -6.62 -12.86
N PRO A 20 -11.76 -6.86 -13.82
CA PRO A 20 -11.95 -8.18 -14.42
C PRO A 20 -10.75 -8.66 -15.24
N ALA A 21 -9.81 -7.77 -15.59
CA ALA A 21 -8.56 -8.13 -16.25
C ALA A 21 -7.56 -8.83 -15.31
N PHE A 22 -7.73 -8.72 -13.99
CA PHE A 22 -6.80 -9.23 -12.99
C PHE A 22 -7.46 -10.33 -12.14
N THR A 23 -7.72 -11.47 -12.78
CA THR A 23 -8.25 -12.68 -12.12
C THR A 23 -7.13 -13.60 -11.62
N ARG A 24 -7.48 -14.58 -10.79
CA ARG A 24 -6.51 -15.52 -10.20
C ARG A 24 -6.87 -16.97 -10.52
N ASP A 25 -5.84 -17.79 -10.67
CA ASP A 25 -5.87 -19.24 -10.91
C ASP A 25 -5.77 -20.09 -9.63
N ARG A 26 -5.47 -19.49 -8.47
CA ARG A 26 -5.18 -20.18 -7.18
C ARG A 26 -6.14 -19.79 -6.06
N SER A 27 -5.85 -20.12 -4.80
CA SER A 27 -6.50 -19.56 -3.60
C SER A 27 -5.86 -18.24 -3.15
N ILE A 28 -6.57 -17.44 -2.33
CA ILE A 28 -6.03 -16.17 -1.83
C ILE A 28 -5.15 -16.47 -0.63
N THR A 29 -4.01 -15.79 -0.54
CA THR A 29 -3.26 -15.78 0.70
C THR A 29 -4.15 -15.18 1.79
N LYS A 30 -4.31 -15.89 2.91
CA LYS A 30 -5.08 -15.40 4.07
C LYS A 30 -4.51 -14.07 4.53
N GLU A 31 -5.36 -13.06 4.75
CA GLU A 31 -4.98 -11.68 5.08
C GLU A 31 -3.91 -11.52 6.17
N ALA A 32 -3.97 -12.37 7.22
CA ALA A 32 -2.98 -12.34 8.29
C ALA A 32 -1.53 -12.56 7.81
N ILE A 33 -1.32 -13.31 6.73
CA ILE A 33 0.01 -13.60 6.20
C ILE A 33 0.65 -12.35 5.57
N PRO A 34 0.08 -11.67 4.55
CA PRO A 34 0.67 -10.44 4.02
C PRO A 34 0.67 -9.29 5.03
N ALA A 35 -0.12 -9.34 6.10
CA ALA A 35 -0.10 -8.35 7.17
C ALA A 35 1.01 -8.58 8.22
N GLN A 36 1.55 -9.80 8.33
CA GLN A 36 2.47 -10.18 9.43
C GLN A 36 3.76 -10.87 8.98
N TYR A 37 3.89 -11.23 7.71
CA TYR A 37 5.07 -11.89 7.15
C TYR A 37 5.67 -10.99 6.06
N ASN A 38 6.49 -10.03 6.47
CA ASN A 38 6.96 -8.96 5.59
C ASN A 38 8.48 -8.81 5.63
N ASN A 39 9.04 -8.34 4.52
CA ASN A 39 10.38 -7.77 4.50
C ASN A 39 10.26 -6.25 4.58
N PHE A 40 10.67 -5.69 5.71
CA PHE A 40 10.75 -4.25 5.90
C PHE A 40 11.94 -3.94 6.81
N TYR A 41 13.11 -3.80 6.18
CA TYR A 41 14.42 -3.82 6.84
C TYR A 41 14.66 -2.61 7.76
N GLU A 42 13.96 -1.50 7.49
CA GLU A 42 13.94 -0.30 8.32
C GLU A 42 13.42 -0.55 9.74
N PHE A 43 12.64 -1.63 9.94
CA PHE A 43 12.05 -1.98 11.24
C PHE A 43 12.61 -3.29 11.82
N SER A 44 12.90 -4.29 10.97
CA SER A 44 13.44 -5.59 11.42
C SER A 44 14.10 -6.34 10.26
N LEU A 45 15.17 -7.09 10.56
CA LEU A 45 15.77 -8.05 9.62
C LEU A 45 15.00 -9.38 9.55
N LYS A 46 14.02 -9.58 10.45
CA LYS A 46 13.16 -10.75 10.53
C LYS A 46 11.79 -10.44 9.92
N LYS A 47 10.98 -11.48 9.70
CA LYS A 47 9.65 -11.38 9.07
C LYS A 47 8.56 -10.80 10.00
N ASP A 48 8.88 -10.52 11.25
CA ASP A 48 7.98 -10.09 12.34
C ASP A 48 7.86 -8.55 12.48
N VAL A 49 8.09 -7.84 11.38
CA VAL A 49 8.01 -6.37 11.26
C VAL A 49 6.79 -5.77 11.96
N TRP A 50 5.63 -6.42 11.86
CA TRP A 50 4.36 -5.95 12.43
C TRP A 50 4.42 -5.64 13.93
N ARG A 51 5.38 -6.22 14.67
CA ARG A 51 5.59 -5.96 16.10
C ARG A 51 6.27 -4.62 16.40
N TYR A 52 6.84 -3.96 15.39
CA TYR A 52 7.74 -2.81 15.55
C TYR A 52 7.25 -1.54 14.84
N ILE A 53 6.08 -1.57 14.18
CA ILE A 53 5.59 -0.46 13.34
C ILE A 53 4.61 0.48 14.04
N GLU A 54 4.30 0.27 15.32
CA GLU A 54 3.26 1.04 16.04
C GLU A 54 3.51 2.56 16.00
N ARG A 55 4.78 2.97 16.02
CA ARG A 55 5.20 4.38 16.00
C ARG A 55 5.39 4.93 14.59
N PHE A 56 5.08 4.16 13.55
CA PHE A 56 5.27 4.61 12.17
C PHE A 56 4.11 5.52 11.74
N GLU A 57 4.40 6.80 11.62
CA GLU A 57 3.44 7.80 11.17
C GLU A 57 3.37 7.82 9.63
N THR A 58 2.29 7.26 9.09
CA THR A 58 2.06 7.23 7.63
C THR A 58 1.37 8.49 7.09
N ARG A 59 1.00 9.42 7.97
CA ARG A 59 0.33 10.68 7.63
C ARG A 59 0.76 11.82 8.56
N PRO A 60 0.91 13.05 8.04
CA PRO A 60 0.82 13.43 6.62
C PRO A 60 1.97 12.85 5.80
N TRP A 61 1.75 12.57 4.51
CA TRP A 61 2.79 12.02 3.63
C TRP A 61 2.73 12.63 2.23
N GLN A 62 3.89 12.99 1.71
CA GLN A 62 4.05 13.62 0.39
C GLN A 62 4.79 12.69 -0.55
N VAL A 63 4.34 12.65 -1.80
CA VAL A 63 4.97 11.91 -2.89
C VAL A 63 5.46 12.91 -3.93
N GLU A 64 6.77 12.95 -4.14
CA GLU A 64 7.40 13.81 -5.14
C GLU A 64 7.62 13.05 -6.45
N VAL A 65 7.19 13.65 -7.57
CA VAL A 65 7.51 13.22 -8.93
C VAL A 65 8.50 14.22 -9.51
N ALA A 66 9.75 13.77 -9.67
CA ALA A 66 10.89 14.58 -10.15
C ALA A 66 11.77 13.77 -11.12
N GLY A 67 12.84 14.38 -11.62
CA GLY A 67 13.75 13.79 -12.61
C GLY A 67 13.43 14.21 -14.04
N GLU A 68 13.54 13.28 -14.99
CA GLU A 68 13.28 13.50 -16.42
C GLU A 68 11.78 13.55 -16.74
N VAL A 69 11.11 14.60 -16.28
CA VAL A 69 9.69 14.85 -16.51
C VAL A 69 9.46 16.32 -16.88
N GLU A 70 8.50 16.58 -17.77
CA GLU A 70 8.16 17.95 -18.20
C GLU A 70 7.53 18.79 -17.08
N TYR A 71 6.75 18.14 -16.20
CA TYR A 71 6.01 18.80 -15.12
C TYR A 71 6.28 18.12 -13.76
N PRO A 72 7.41 18.42 -13.09
CA PRO A 72 7.67 17.96 -11.74
C PRO A 72 6.56 18.40 -10.79
N LYS A 73 6.17 17.52 -9.86
CA LYS A 73 5.06 17.80 -8.95
C LYS A 73 5.14 16.98 -7.67
N THR A 74 4.88 17.65 -6.56
CA THR A 74 4.67 17.00 -5.25
C THR A 74 3.18 16.89 -4.97
N PHE A 75 2.75 15.72 -4.52
CA PHE A 75 1.37 15.42 -4.17
C PHE A 75 1.28 15.13 -2.67
N ASP A 76 0.26 15.69 -2.03
CA ASP A 76 -0.26 15.08 -0.82
C ASP A 76 -0.89 13.74 -1.19
N ILE A 77 -0.57 12.68 -0.44
CA ILE A 77 -1.03 11.33 -0.76
C ILE A 77 -2.56 11.23 -0.77
N ASP A 78 -3.26 11.98 0.08
CA ASP A 78 -4.70 11.87 0.17
C ASP A 78 -5.40 12.50 -1.03
N ASP A 79 -4.83 13.58 -1.55
CA ASP A 79 -5.30 14.21 -2.77
C ASP A 79 -4.96 13.40 -4.02
N LEU A 80 -3.81 12.73 -4.03
CA LEU A 80 -3.44 11.84 -5.13
C LEU A 80 -4.42 10.66 -5.23
N VAL A 81 -4.69 9.98 -4.11
CA VAL A 81 -5.60 8.83 -4.05
C VAL A 81 -7.02 9.21 -4.50
N ARG A 82 -7.52 10.40 -4.12
CA ARG A 82 -8.85 10.88 -4.56
C ARG A 82 -8.95 11.20 -6.05
N LYS A 83 -7.83 11.59 -6.68
CA LYS A 83 -7.80 11.97 -8.10
C LYS A 83 -7.72 10.77 -9.04
N MET A 84 -7.31 9.60 -8.54
CA MET A 84 -7.07 8.42 -9.35
C MET A 84 -8.26 7.45 -9.33
N PRO A 85 -8.55 6.76 -10.45
CA PRO A 85 -9.53 5.68 -10.46
C PRO A 85 -8.95 4.47 -9.72
N LEU A 86 -9.40 4.23 -8.49
CA LEU A 86 -8.95 3.07 -7.72
C LEU A 86 -9.55 1.77 -8.27
N GLU A 87 -8.73 0.73 -8.29
CA GLU A 87 -9.13 -0.62 -8.67
C GLU A 87 -8.46 -1.66 -7.77
N GLN A 88 -9.17 -2.76 -7.53
CA GLN A 88 -8.63 -3.94 -6.87
C GLN A 88 -8.11 -4.91 -7.94
N ARG A 89 -6.82 -5.23 -7.86
CA ARG A 89 -6.14 -6.19 -8.75
C ARG A 89 -5.63 -7.39 -7.94
N LEU A 90 -5.93 -8.61 -8.40
CA LEU A 90 -5.38 -9.82 -7.78
C LEU A 90 -4.03 -10.16 -8.44
N TYR A 91 -2.96 -10.11 -7.64
CA TYR A 91 -1.61 -10.42 -8.10
C TYR A 91 -0.98 -11.55 -7.30
N ARG A 92 0.08 -12.13 -7.88
CA ARG A 92 1.03 -13.01 -7.19
C ARG A 92 2.26 -12.18 -6.84
N HIS A 93 2.48 -11.94 -5.56
CA HIS A 93 3.67 -11.27 -5.08
C HIS A 93 4.76 -12.32 -4.80
N ARG A 94 5.77 -12.40 -5.67
CA ARG A 94 6.87 -13.37 -5.53
C ARG A 94 8.10 -12.65 -4.97
N CYS A 95 8.45 -12.97 -3.74
CA CYS A 95 9.73 -12.57 -3.16
C CYS A 95 10.89 -13.35 -3.81
N VAL A 96 12.07 -12.71 -3.89
CA VAL A 96 13.31 -13.34 -4.40
C VAL A 96 13.80 -14.50 -3.50
N GLU A 97 13.46 -14.46 -2.21
CA GLU A 97 13.79 -15.52 -1.23
C GLU A 97 12.98 -16.83 -1.42
N ALA A 98 12.28 -16.94 -2.55
CA ALA A 98 11.63 -18.15 -3.03
C ALA A 98 10.44 -18.70 -2.20
N PHE A 99 9.79 -17.89 -1.37
CA PHE A 99 8.55 -18.26 -0.67
C PHE A 99 7.33 -18.35 -1.62
N PRO A 100 6.44 -19.35 -1.45
CA PRO A 100 5.27 -19.57 -2.30
C PRO A 100 4.17 -18.50 -2.16
#